data_AF-A0A395Y9H7-F1
#
_entry.id   AF-A0A395Y9H7-F1
#
_cell.length_a   1.000
_cell.length_b   1.000
_cell.length_c   1.000
_cell.angle_alpha   90.00
_cell.angle_beta   90.00
_cell.angle_gamma   90.00
#
_symmetry.space_group_name_H-M   'P 1'
#
loop_
_entity.id
_entity.type
_entity.pdbx_description
1 polymer ?
#
loop_
_entity_poly.entity_id
_entity_poly.type
_entity_poly.pdbx_seq_one_letter_code
_entity_poly.pdbx_strand_id
1 'polypeptide(L)'
;MDNRMIKRMLDACYQAKRIREMLPPLPGGVMPSYIHYLDVIDMMEKEGISVKISDISDRLHIPRPGVTRTVKEMEKKGYLQKIASRDDGRVTYITATESGKELHQKFDAQYFTMLAPYMDVISEEEAENMILTIEKFYQIMRERRD
;
A
#
# COMPACT_ATOMS: atom_id res chain seq x y z
N MET A 1 -19.93 1.38 -22.72
CA MET A 1 -18.50 1.72 -22.88
C MET A 1 -17.97 0.98 -24.09
N ASP A 2 -17.31 1.65 -25.03
CA ASP A 2 -16.79 1.02 -26.26
C ASP A 2 -15.34 0.51 -26.10
N ASN A 3 -14.86 -0.29 -27.06
CA ASN A 3 -13.50 -0.84 -27.03
C ASN A 3 -12.42 0.25 -27.04
N ARG A 4 -12.69 1.41 -27.65
CA ARG A 4 -11.74 2.53 -27.71
C ARG A 4 -11.55 3.14 -26.32
N MET A 5 -12.62 3.32 -25.56
CA MET A 5 -12.57 3.83 -24.20
C MET A 5 -11.86 2.85 -23.26
N ILE A 6 -12.13 1.55 -23.36
CA ILE A 6 -11.46 0.53 -22.54
C ILE A 6 -9.93 0.56 -22.77
N LYS A 7 -9.47 0.69 -24.02
CA LYS A 7 -8.04 0.83 -24.33
C LYS A 7 -7.44 2.08 -23.67
N ARG A 8 -8.13 3.23 -23.75
CA ARG A 8 -7.68 4.47 -23.10
C ARG A 8 -7.59 4.34 -21.57
N MET A 9 -8.48 3.58 -20.94
CA MET A 9 -8.39 3.29 -19.51
C MET A 9 -7.13 2.47 -19.19
N LEU A 10 -6.80 1.46 -20.01
CA LEU A 10 -5.57 0.69 -19.87
C LEU A 10 -4.31 1.54 -20.11
N ASP A 11 -4.35 2.45 -21.09
CA ASP A 11 -3.27 3.41 -21.32
C ASP A 11 -3.07 4.35 -20.12
N ALA A 12 -4.16 4.77 -19.46
CA ALA A 12 -4.09 5.54 -18.22
C ALA A 12 -3.44 4.74 -17.09
N CYS A 13 -3.74 3.44 -16.96
CA CYS A 13 -3.05 2.56 -16.01
C CYS A 13 -1.55 2.43 -16.31
N TYR A 14 -1.15 2.45 -17.58
CA TYR A 14 0.26 2.48 -17.97
C TYR A 14 0.95 3.77 -17.50
N GLN A 15 0.30 4.94 -17.67
CA GLN A 15 0.84 6.19 -17.14
C GLN A 15 0.86 6.19 -15.60
N ALA A 16 -0.18 5.69 -14.94
CA ALA A 16 -0.24 5.59 -13.48
C ALA A 16 0.93 4.75 -12.93
N LYS A 17 1.28 3.64 -13.62
CA LYS A 17 2.47 2.86 -13.27
C LYS A 17 3.75 3.70 -13.37
N ARG A 18 3.92 4.49 -14.43
CA ARG A 18 5.09 5.36 -14.63
C ARG A 18 5.16 6.50 -13.61
N ILE A 19 4.01 7.09 -13.23
CA ILE A 19 3.95 8.10 -12.16
C ILE A 19 4.51 7.50 -10.86
N ARG A 20 4.16 6.25 -10.54
CA ARG A 20 4.71 5.55 -9.37
C ARG A 20 6.22 5.30 -9.47
N GLU A 21 6.77 5.17 -10.68
CA GLU A 21 8.21 5.04 -10.91
C GLU A 21 8.97 6.37 -10.80
N MET A 22 8.28 7.52 -10.81
CA MET A 22 8.87 8.84 -10.58
C MET A 22 9.07 9.17 -9.09
N LEU A 23 8.56 8.31 -8.19
CA LEU A 23 8.78 8.45 -6.75
C LEU A 23 10.28 8.32 -6.42
N PRO A 24 10.74 8.92 -5.31
CA PRO A 24 12.14 8.85 -4.91
C PRO A 24 12.62 7.39 -4.81
N PRO A 25 13.88 7.12 -5.17
CA PRO A 25 14.42 5.78 -5.08
C PRO A 25 14.40 5.32 -3.63
N LEU A 26 13.87 4.11 -3.41
CA LEU A 26 13.88 3.46 -2.11
C LEU A 26 15.29 2.93 -1.79
N PRO A 27 15.65 2.77 -0.50
CA PRO A 27 16.91 2.14 -0.12
C PRO A 27 17.09 0.76 -0.78
N GLY A 28 18.34 0.38 -1.04
CA GLY A 28 18.66 -0.86 -1.73
C GLY A 28 17.94 -2.08 -1.15
N GLY A 29 17.14 -2.75 -1.97
CA GLY A 29 16.36 -3.93 -1.57
C GLY A 29 15.00 -3.62 -0.92
N VAL A 30 14.61 -2.36 -0.73
CA VAL A 30 13.24 -2.02 -0.33
C VAL A 30 12.35 -2.04 -1.56
N MET A 31 11.24 -2.78 -1.48
CA MET A 31 10.26 -2.81 -2.56
C MET A 31 9.20 -1.71 -2.35
N PRO A 32 8.63 -1.11 -3.41
CA PRO A 32 7.54 -0.14 -3.26
C PRO A 32 6.31 -0.66 -2.52
N SER A 33 6.11 -1.98 -2.49
CA SER A 33 5.05 -2.60 -1.69
C SER A 33 5.31 -2.50 -0.19
N TYR A 34 6.54 -2.32 0.27
CA TYR A 34 6.86 -2.25 1.70
C TYR A 34 6.29 -0.98 2.32
N ILE A 35 6.31 0.13 1.59
CA ILE A 35 5.69 1.39 2.01
C ILE A 35 4.20 1.17 2.27
N HIS A 36 3.46 0.66 1.28
CA HIS A 36 2.03 0.34 1.43
C HIS A 36 1.69 -0.54 2.64
N TYR A 37 2.56 -1.48 2.99
CA TYR A 37 2.36 -2.31 4.19
C TYR A 37 2.55 -1.49 5.46
N LEU A 38 3.57 -0.63 5.50
CA LEU A 38 3.82 0.28 6.61
C LEU A 38 2.68 1.29 6.75
N ASP A 39 2.17 1.87 5.66
CA ASP A 39 1.04 2.82 5.67
C ASP A 39 -0.21 2.17 6.28
N VAL A 40 -0.55 0.96 5.83
CA VAL A 40 -1.71 0.21 6.35
C VAL A 40 -1.52 -0.14 7.82
N ILE A 41 -0.33 -0.59 8.22
CA ILE A 41 -0.06 -0.93 9.62
C ILE A 41 -0.15 0.32 10.50
N ASP A 42 0.50 1.43 10.11
CA ASP A 42 0.50 2.69 10.86
C ASP A 42 -0.92 3.28 10.99
N MET A 43 -1.71 3.26 9.91
CA MET A 43 -3.11 3.70 9.92
C MET A 43 -3.93 2.88 10.91
N MET A 44 -3.84 1.55 10.86
CA MET A 44 -4.60 0.66 11.74
C MET A 44 -4.14 0.77 13.21
N GLU A 45 -2.85 0.92 13.47
CA GLU A 45 -2.31 1.12 14.82
C GLU A 45 -2.80 2.44 15.43
N LYS A 46 -2.89 3.53 14.62
CA LYS A 46 -3.47 4.81 15.05
C LYS A 46 -4.96 4.71 15.39
N GLU A 47 -5.68 3.78 14.77
CA GLU A 47 -7.07 3.44 15.10
C GLU A 47 -7.18 2.49 16.32
N GLY A 48 -6.06 2.10 16.93
CA GLY A 48 -6.01 1.20 18.08
C GLY A 48 -6.19 -0.28 17.73
N ILE A 49 -6.04 -0.64 16.45
CA ILE A 49 -6.21 -2.01 15.97
C ILE A 49 -4.87 -2.75 16.02
N SER A 50 -4.83 -3.88 16.73
CA SER A 50 -3.68 -4.79 16.69
C SER A 50 -3.68 -5.59 15.39
N VAL A 51 -2.78 -5.24 14.47
CA VAL A 51 -2.80 -5.70 13.07
C VAL A 51 -2.43 -7.16 12.91
N LYS A 52 -3.20 -7.91 12.11
CA LYS A 52 -2.94 -9.29 11.69
C LYS A 52 -2.73 -9.39 10.18
N ILE A 53 -2.22 -10.54 9.73
CA ILE A 53 -2.07 -10.86 8.29
C ILE A 53 -3.42 -10.80 7.55
N SER A 54 -4.52 -11.20 8.19
CA SER A 54 -5.87 -11.10 7.62
C SER A 54 -6.21 -9.65 7.30
N ASP A 55 -5.89 -8.74 8.20
CA ASP A 55 -6.32 -7.36 8.11
C ASP A 55 -5.54 -6.63 7.01
N ILE A 56 -4.23 -6.91 6.92
CA ILE A 56 -3.38 -6.44 5.80
C ILE A 56 -3.89 -7.01 4.47
N SER A 57 -4.25 -8.29 4.43
CA SER A 57 -4.82 -8.94 3.24
C SER A 57 -6.11 -8.26 2.79
N ASP A 58 -7.00 -7.97 3.72
CA ASP A 58 -8.29 -7.38 3.44
C ASP A 58 -8.13 -5.92 2.99
N ARG A 59 -7.26 -5.15 3.66
CA ARG A 59 -7.02 -3.73 3.35
C ARG A 59 -6.26 -3.51 2.04
N LEU A 60 -5.27 -4.34 1.73
CA LEU A 60 -4.49 -4.24 0.49
C LEU A 60 -5.09 -5.03 -0.67
N HIS A 61 -6.14 -5.82 -0.43
CA HIS A 61 -6.72 -6.76 -1.40
C HIS A 61 -5.67 -7.71 -2.00
N ILE A 62 -4.70 -8.13 -1.19
CA ILE A 62 -3.65 -9.08 -1.55
C ILE A 62 -3.96 -10.42 -0.89
N PRO A 63 -3.91 -11.56 -1.60
CA PRO A 63 -4.13 -12.87 -0.99
C PRO A 63 -3.21 -13.12 0.21
N ARG A 64 -3.75 -13.72 1.28
CA ARG A 64 -3.00 -14.04 2.51
C ARG A 64 -1.64 -14.73 2.29
N PRO A 65 -1.47 -15.68 1.33
CA PRO A 65 -0.15 -16.24 1.04
C PRO A 65 0.86 -15.19 0.55
N GLY A 66 0.41 -14.25 -0.29
CA GLY A 66 1.22 -13.12 -0.75
C GLY A 66 1.59 -12.19 0.39
N VAL A 67 0.63 -11.85 1.26
CA VAL A 67 0.88 -11.04 2.46
C VAL A 67 1.89 -11.71 3.39
N THR A 68 1.72 -12.99 3.65
CA THR A 68 2.62 -13.77 4.52
C THR A 68 4.05 -13.75 4.01
N ARG A 69 4.23 -13.91 2.68
CA ARG A 69 5.54 -13.83 2.04
C ARG A 69 6.17 -12.45 2.24
N THR A 70 5.46 -11.38 1.90
CA THR A 70 5.97 -10.01 2.02
C THR A 70 6.32 -9.66 3.47
N VAL A 71 5.45 -10.01 4.43
CA VAL A 71 5.72 -9.76 5.86
C VAL A 71 6.97 -10.52 6.32
N LYS A 72 7.16 -11.77 5.91
CA LYS A 72 8.38 -12.53 6.24
C LYS A 72 9.64 -11.89 5.64
N GLU A 73 9.56 -11.37 4.42
CA GLU A 73 10.67 -10.66 3.78
C GLU A 73 10.98 -9.33 4.49
N MET A 74 9.96 -8.56 4.86
CA MET A 74 10.10 -7.30 5.62
C MET A 74 10.64 -7.54 7.04
N GLU A 75 10.18 -8.59 7.72
CA GLU A 75 10.67 -9.03 9.02
C GLU A 75 12.16 -9.42 8.95
N LYS A 76 12.56 -10.20 7.94
CA LYS A 76 13.97 -10.56 7.72
C LYS A 76 14.86 -9.32 7.49
N LYS A 77 14.30 -8.26 6.91
CA LYS A 77 14.99 -6.98 6.68
C LYS A 77 14.87 -6.02 7.86
N GLY A 78 14.21 -6.43 8.94
CA GLY A 78 14.08 -5.65 10.16
C GLY A 78 13.07 -4.51 10.08
N TYR A 79 12.19 -4.45 9.08
CA TYR A 79 11.16 -3.39 8.98
C TYR A 79 9.89 -3.70 9.78
N LEU A 80 9.57 -4.98 9.95
CA LEU A 80 8.42 -5.45 10.72
C LEU A 80 8.87 -6.41 11.80
N GLN A 81 8.07 -6.55 12.83
CA GLN A 81 8.22 -7.58 13.85
C GLN A 81 6.89 -8.25 14.15
N LYS A 82 6.98 -9.52 14.57
CA LYS A 82 5.84 -10.33 15.00
C LYS A 82 5.78 -10.37 16.52
N ILE A 83 4.61 -10.05 17.06
CA ILE A 83 4.35 -10.11 18.51
C ILE A 83 3.31 -11.20 18.75
N ALA A 84 3.65 -12.20 19.56
CA ALA A 84 2.69 -13.21 19.99
C ALA A 84 1.65 -12.56 20.91
N SER A 85 0.37 -12.88 20.71
CA SER A 85 -0.66 -12.48 21.66
C SER A 85 -0.42 -13.14 23.01
N ARG A 86 -0.58 -12.38 24.09
CA ARG A 86 -0.48 -12.90 25.46
C ARG A 86 -1.67 -13.80 25.81
N ASP A 87 -2.82 -13.59 25.18
CA ASP A 87 -4.07 -14.30 25.46
C ASP A 87 -4.24 -15.56 24.60
N ASP A 88 -3.66 -15.57 23.40
CA ASP A 88 -3.65 -16.72 22.50
C ASP A 88 -2.33 -16.78 21.72
N GLY A 89 -1.41 -17.65 22.14
CA GLY A 89 -0.12 -17.83 21.46
C GLY A 89 -0.20 -18.27 20.00
N ARG A 90 -1.40 -18.59 19.48
CA ARG A 90 -1.64 -18.86 18.05
C ARG A 90 -1.85 -17.58 17.24
N VAL A 91 -2.20 -16.47 17.89
CA VAL A 91 -2.39 -15.17 17.25
C VAL A 91 -1.06 -14.42 17.23
N THR A 92 -0.67 -13.97 16.05
CA THR A 92 0.52 -13.14 15.85
C THR A 92 0.11 -11.79 15.30
N TYR A 93 0.50 -10.73 15.99
CA TYR A 93 0.34 -9.35 15.55
C TYR A 93 1.58 -8.88 14.79
N ILE A 94 1.35 -8.01 13.82
CA ILE A 94 2.40 -7.38 13.01
C ILE A 94 2.48 -5.92 13.41
N THR A 95 3.69 -5.42 13.66
CA THR A 95 3.94 -4.00 13.93
C THR A 95 5.22 -3.55 13.25
N ALA A 96 5.32 -2.26 12.95
CA ALA A 96 6.53 -1.66 12.42
C ALA A 96 7.62 -1.56 13.51
N THR A 97 8.85 -1.94 13.16
CA THR A 97 10.02 -1.63 13.98
C THR A 97 10.39 -0.15 13.85
N GLU A 98 11.38 0.31 14.61
CA GLU A 98 11.88 1.68 14.46
C GLU A 98 12.38 1.96 13.04
N SER A 99 13.17 1.05 12.46
CA SER A 99 13.62 1.19 11.06
C SER A 99 12.48 1.11 10.05
N GLY A 100 11.40 0.38 10.35
CA GLY A 100 10.16 0.41 9.57
C GLY A 100 9.50 1.79 9.60
N LYS A 101 9.41 2.40 10.79
CA LYS A 101 8.84 3.75 10.98
C LYS A 101 9.70 4.83 10.33
N GLU A 102 11.02 4.74 10.44
CA GLU A 102 11.95 5.66 9.77
C GLU A 102 11.81 5.56 8.24
N LEU A 103 11.70 4.33 7.70
CA LEU A 103 11.47 4.12 6.28
C LEU A 103 10.15 4.74 5.82
N HIS A 104 9.08 4.52 6.60
CA HIS A 104 7.77 5.12 6.36
C HIS A 104 7.83 6.65 6.40
N GLN A 105 8.37 7.25 7.47
CA GLN A 105 8.45 8.71 7.62
C GLN A 105 9.28 9.38 6.52
N LYS A 106 10.40 8.78 6.12
CA LYS A 106 11.25 9.31 5.05
C LYS A 106 10.51 9.34 3.71
N PHE A 107 9.64 8.36 3.47
CA PHE A 107 8.86 8.29 2.25
C PHE A 107 7.59 9.12 2.35
N ASP A 108 6.82 9.02 3.44
CA ASP A 108 5.53 9.67 3.55
C ASP A 108 5.61 11.14 3.95
N ALA A 109 6.26 11.43 5.08
CA ALA A 109 6.23 12.76 5.67
C ALA A 109 7.13 13.76 4.94
N GLN A 110 8.20 13.30 4.28
CA GLN A 110 9.10 14.21 3.56
C GLN A 110 8.71 14.39 2.11
N TYR A 111 8.35 13.31 1.41
CA TYR A 111 8.05 13.40 -0.01
C TYR A 111 6.65 13.94 -0.29
N PHE A 112 5.60 13.42 0.35
CA PHE A 112 4.25 13.89 0.04
C PHE A 112 4.02 15.32 0.51
N THR A 113 4.60 15.73 1.65
CA THR A 113 4.58 17.13 2.08
C THR A 113 5.31 18.05 1.09
N MET A 114 6.43 17.59 0.51
CA MET A 114 7.11 18.35 -0.54
C MET A 114 6.31 18.38 -1.86
N LEU A 115 5.56 17.32 -2.17
CA LEU A 115 4.77 17.20 -3.39
C LEU A 115 3.47 17.99 -3.33
N ALA A 116 2.86 18.11 -2.14
CA ALA A 116 1.53 18.69 -1.95
C ALA A 116 1.33 20.06 -2.63
N PRO A 117 2.26 21.03 -2.57
CA PRO A 117 2.08 22.33 -3.24
C PRO A 117 1.98 22.26 -4.77
N TYR A 118 2.48 21.18 -5.38
CA TYR A 118 2.39 20.97 -6.83
C TYR A 118 1.10 20.25 -7.23
N MET A 119 0.35 19.72 -6.25
CA MET A 119 -0.89 18.97 -6.48
C MET A 119 -2.13 19.86 -6.51
N ASP A 120 -2.01 21.15 -6.15
CA ASP A 120 -3.11 22.13 -6.12
C ASP A 120 -3.81 22.34 -7.49
N VAL A 121 -3.22 21.82 -8.57
CA VAL A 121 -3.83 21.79 -9.92
C VAL A 121 -4.90 20.70 -10.09
N ILE A 122 -4.94 19.71 -9.21
CA ILE A 122 -5.94 18.64 -9.16
C ILE A 122 -6.87 18.95 -7.99
N SER A 123 -8.15 19.16 -8.28
CA SER A 123 -9.15 19.37 -7.23
C SER A 123 -9.37 18.10 -6.40
N GLU A 124 -9.85 18.26 -5.17
CA GLU A 124 -10.18 17.13 -4.29
C GLU A 124 -11.22 16.19 -4.93
N GLU A 125 -12.24 16.76 -5.59
CA GLU A 125 -13.25 15.99 -6.33
C GLU A 125 -12.65 15.17 -7.48
N GLU A 126 -11.69 15.73 -8.24
CA GLU A 126 -11.01 14.99 -9.31
C GLU A 126 -10.17 13.84 -8.75
N ALA A 127 -9.49 14.06 -7.62
CA ALA A 127 -8.70 13.03 -6.95
C ALA A 127 -9.59 11.89 -6.42
N GLU A 128 -10.68 12.21 -5.74
CA GLU A 128 -11.65 11.23 -5.23
C GLU A 128 -12.27 10.41 -6.38
N ASN A 129 -12.69 11.08 -7.46
CA ASN A 129 -13.24 10.41 -8.63
C ASN A 129 -12.22 9.50 -9.32
N MET A 130 -10.95 9.92 -9.38
CA MET A 130 -9.86 9.10 -9.91
C MET A 130 -9.68 7.84 -9.06
N ILE A 131 -9.58 7.97 -7.73
CA ILE A 131 -9.43 6.85 -6.79
C ILE A 131 -10.59 5.86 -6.97
N LEU A 132 -11.83 6.34 -6.89
CA LEU A 132 -13.02 5.51 -6.99
C LEU A 132 -13.11 4.75 -8.32
N THR A 133 -12.74 5.43 -9.42
CA THR A 133 -12.79 4.82 -10.77
C THR A 133 -11.72 3.75 -10.94
N ILE A 134 -10.50 4.00 -10.44
CA ILE A 134 -9.40 3.02 -10.48
C ILE A 134 -9.75 1.80 -9.61
N GLU A 135 -10.31 2.00 -8.41
CA GLU A 135 -10.74 0.91 -7.54
C GLU A 135 -11.81 0.03 -8.20
N LYS A 136 -12.85 0.65 -8.77
CA LYS A 136 -13.88 -0.08 -9.54
C LYS A 136 -13.27 -0.86 -10.70
N PHE A 137 -12.35 -0.25 -11.45
CA PHE A 137 -11.72 -0.91 -12.58
C PHE A 137 -10.83 -2.07 -12.14
N TYR A 138 -10.10 -1.91 -11.03
CA TYR A 138 -9.30 -2.97 -10.44
C TYR A 138 -10.16 -4.17 -10.02
N GLN A 139 -11.29 -3.95 -9.33
CA GLN A 139 -12.17 -5.06 -8.93
C GLN A 139 -12.72 -5.82 -10.14
N ILE A 140 -13.18 -5.13 -11.19
CA ILE A 140 -13.64 -5.78 -12.44
C ILE A 140 -12.54 -6.66 -13.05
N MET A 141 -11.30 -6.17 -13.08
CA MET A 141 -10.17 -6.92 -13.64
C MET A 141 -9.75 -8.10 -12.76
N ARG A 142 -9.90 -7.97 -11.45
CA ARG A 142 -9.61 -9.02 -10.47
C ARG A 142 -10.62 -10.15 -10.55
N GLU A 143 -11.92 -9.86 -10.57
CA GLU A 143 -13.00 -10.85 -10.65
C GLU A 143 -12.95 -11.69 -11.94
N ARG A 144 -12.32 -11.20 -13.00
CA ARG A 144 -12.12 -11.92 -14.27
C ARG A 144 -10.91 -12.86 -14.28
N ARG A 145 -10.03 -12.76 -13.28
CA ARG A 145 -8.82 -13.61 -13.18
C ARG A 145 -9.08 -14.90 -12.42
N ASP A 146 -10.15 -14.97 -11.65
CA ASP A 146 -10.66 -16.17 -10.98
C ASP A 146 -11.67 -16.91 -11.90
#